data_AF-A0A091MVZ0-F1
#
_entry.id   AF-A0A091MVZ0-F1
#
_cell.length_a   1.000
_cell.length_b   1.000
_cell.length_c   1.000
_cell.angle_alpha   90.00
_cell.angle_beta   90.00
_cell.angle_gamma   90.00
#
_symmetry.space_group_name_H-M   'P 1'
#
loop_
_entity.id
_entity.type
_entity.pdbx_description
1 polymer ?
#
loop_
_entity_poly.entity_id
_entity_poly.type
_entity_poly.pdbx_seq_one_letter_code
_entity_poly.pdbx_strand_id
1 'polypeptide(L)'
;SNGHIKVLVCTATLAWGVNLPAHAVVIKGTQIYAAKRGSFVDLGILDVMQIFGRAGRPQFDKFGEGIIITTHDKLSHYLTLLTQQNPIESQFLESLADNLNAEIALGTVTNVEEAVKWISYTYLYVRMRANPLVYGISHKAYQMDPSLEKHREQLVIEVGRKLDKARMIRFEERTGFFSSTDLGRTASHYYI
;
A
#
# COMPACT_ATOMS: atom_id res chain seq x y z
N SER A 1 -32.00 10.97 -10.50
CA SER A 1 -31.69 11.49 -11.85
C SER A 1 -32.93 11.34 -12.72
N ASN A 2 -33.34 12.40 -13.44
CA ASN A 2 -34.57 12.39 -14.26
C ASN A 2 -34.47 11.53 -15.54
N GLY A 3 -33.45 10.67 -15.64
CA GLY A 3 -33.30 9.70 -16.73
C GLY A 3 -33.09 10.29 -18.13
N HIS A 4 -32.76 11.59 -18.24
CA HIS A 4 -32.58 12.28 -19.52
C HIS A 4 -31.35 11.78 -20.30
N ILE A 5 -30.25 11.53 -19.58
CA ILE A 5 -29.02 11.00 -20.17
C ILE A 5 -29.07 9.47 -20.07
N LYS A 6 -28.99 8.79 -21.22
CA LYS A 6 -28.99 7.32 -21.30
C LYS A 6 -27.59 6.72 -21.23
N VAL A 7 -26.58 7.47 -21.71
CA VAL A 7 -25.18 7.06 -21.71
C VAL A 7 -24.33 8.23 -21.24
N LEU A 8 -23.55 8.01 -20.19
CA LEU A 8 -22.59 8.97 -19.66
C LEU A 8 -21.18 8.38 -19.79
N VAL A 9 -20.30 9.06 -20.50
CA VAL A 9 -18.88 8.72 -20.57
C VAL A 9 -18.14 9.59 -19.56
N CYS A 10 -17.34 8.98 -18.70
CA CYS A 10 -16.62 9.67 -17.63
C CYS A 10 -15.26 9.04 -17.37
N THR A 11 -14.42 9.77 -16.62
CA THR A 11 -13.15 9.30 -16.09
C THR A 11 -13.34 8.67 -14.70
N ALA A 12 -12.36 7.92 -14.22
CA ALA A 12 -12.41 7.23 -12.91
C ALA A 12 -12.70 8.17 -11.72
N THR A 13 -12.37 9.47 -11.84
CA THR A 13 -12.65 10.50 -10.83
C THR A 13 -14.13 10.62 -10.47
N LEU A 14 -15.06 10.32 -11.40
CA LEU A 14 -16.50 10.34 -11.10
C LEU A 14 -16.85 9.34 -10.00
N ALA A 15 -16.28 8.14 -10.04
CA ALA A 15 -16.57 7.08 -9.09
C ALA A 15 -16.15 7.46 -7.67
N TRP A 16 -15.14 8.31 -7.51
CA TRP A 16 -14.68 8.82 -6.22
C TRP A 16 -15.40 10.09 -5.77
N GLY A 17 -15.72 11.00 -6.70
CA GLY A 17 -16.19 12.34 -6.37
C GLY A 17 -17.71 12.52 -6.32
N VAL A 18 -18.49 11.65 -6.97
CA VAL A 18 -19.94 11.87 -7.14
C VAL A 18 -20.72 10.57 -6.89
N ASN A 19 -21.78 10.68 -6.10
CA ASN A 19 -22.72 9.58 -5.90
C ASN A 19 -23.78 9.53 -7.02
N LEU A 20 -23.35 9.11 -8.21
CA LEU A 20 -24.25 8.93 -9.37
C LEU A 20 -24.33 7.44 -9.74
N PRO A 21 -25.32 6.69 -9.22
CA PRO A 21 -25.51 5.29 -9.60
C PRO A 21 -26.17 5.16 -10.99
N ALA A 22 -25.80 4.12 -11.72
CA ALA A 22 -26.34 3.76 -13.03
C ALA A 22 -26.73 2.28 -13.04
N HIS A 23 -27.70 1.88 -13.87
CA HIS A 23 -28.10 0.47 -13.95
C HIS A 23 -26.93 -0.43 -14.39
N ALA A 24 -26.22 -0.01 -15.45
CA ALA A 24 -25.05 -0.69 -15.99
C ALA A 24 -23.84 0.26 -16.01
N VAL A 25 -22.66 -0.30 -15.74
CA VAL A 25 -21.38 0.41 -15.80
C VAL A 25 -20.41 -0.38 -16.66
N VAL A 26 -19.69 0.32 -17.54
CA VAL A 26 -18.71 -0.29 -18.46
C VAL A 26 -17.34 0.35 -18.26
N ILE A 27 -16.35 -0.46 -17.90
CA ILE A 27 -14.94 -0.07 -17.89
C ILE A 27 -14.36 -0.39 -19.27
N LYS A 28 -14.15 0.64 -20.08
CA LYS A 28 -13.56 0.52 -21.41
C LYS A 28 -12.04 0.67 -21.33
N GLY A 29 -11.33 -0.46 -21.34
CA GLY A 29 -9.88 -0.50 -21.23
C GLY A 29 -9.42 -0.36 -19.79
N THR A 30 -8.37 -1.08 -19.45
CA THR A 30 -7.85 -1.19 -18.08
C THR A 30 -6.41 -0.69 -17.98
N GLN A 31 -5.94 0.09 -18.96
CA GLN A 31 -4.60 0.66 -18.96
C GLN A 31 -4.69 2.17 -18.78
N ILE A 32 -3.94 2.68 -17.80
CA ILE A 32 -3.81 4.10 -17.50
C ILE A 32 -2.35 4.51 -17.59
N TYR A 33 -2.09 5.75 -18.03
CA TYR A 33 -0.72 6.25 -18.11
C TYR A 33 -0.26 6.78 -16.76
N ALA A 34 0.77 6.17 -16.17
CA ALA A 34 1.36 6.62 -14.91
C ALA A 34 2.56 7.53 -15.17
N ALA A 35 2.35 8.85 -15.09
CA ALA A 35 3.40 9.84 -15.33
C ALA A 35 4.66 9.63 -14.45
N LYS A 36 4.48 9.19 -13.20
CA LYS A 36 5.60 8.88 -12.29
C LYS A 36 6.50 7.73 -12.77
N ARG A 37 5.94 6.76 -13.50
CA ARG A 37 6.67 5.61 -14.05
C ARG A 37 7.05 5.78 -15.52
N GLY A 38 6.49 6.79 -16.20
CA GLY A 38 6.67 7.01 -17.63
C GLY A 38 6.11 5.89 -18.51
N SER A 39 5.15 5.11 -18.01
CA SER A 39 4.62 3.93 -18.70
C SER A 39 3.12 3.75 -18.47
N PHE A 40 2.49 2.92 -19.31
CA PHE A 40 1.15 2.42 -19.03
C PHE A 40 1.21 1.41 -17.88
N VAL A 41 0.25 1.50 -16.98
CA VAL A 41 0.04 0.58 -15.87
C VAL A 41 -1.41 0.12 -15.87
N ASP A 42 -1.64 -1.04 -15.27
CA ASP A 42 -2.98 -1.60 -15.14
C ASP A 42 -3.80 -0.78 -14.12
N LEU A 43 -5.10 -0.67 -14.36
CA LEU A 43 -6.06 -0.01 -13.47
C LEU A 43 -6.12 -0.78 -12.15
N GLY A 44 -5.99 -0.06 -11.04
CA GLY A 44 -5.99 -0.65 -9.70
C GLY A 44 -7.34 -1.26 -9.33
N ILE A 45 -7.32 -2.32 -8.51
CA ILE A 45 -8.56 -3.00 -8.08
C ILE A 45 -9.51 -2.07 -7.32
N LEU A 46 -8.98 -1.11 -6.56
CA LEU A 46 -9.80 -0.14 -5.83
C LEU A 46 -10.64 0.72 -6.79
N ASP A 47 -10.05 1.16 -7.91
CA ASP A 47 -10.78 1.92 -8.92
C ASP A 47 -11.86 1.06 -9.58
N VAL A 48 -11.54 -0.18 -9.93
CA VAL A 48 -12.52 -1.13 -10.48
C VAL A 48 -13.68 -1.35 -9.52
N MET A 49 -13.39 -1.62 -8.24
CA MET A 49 -14.40 -1.82 -7.20
C MET A 49 -15.25 -0.56 -6.97
N GLN A 50 -14.65 0.64 -6.97
CA GLN A 50 -15.39 1.89 -6.85
C GLN A 50 -16.31 2.14 -8.05
N ILE A 51 -15.82 1.88 -9.27
CA ILE A 51 -16.59 2.02 -10.50
C ILE A 51 -17.76 1.03 -10.51
N PHE A 52 -17.52 -0.23 -10.16
CA PHE A 52 -18.56 -1.26 -10.06
C PHE A 52 -19.53 -0.99 -8.90
N GLY A 53 -19.10 -0.32 -7.83
CA GLY A 53 -19.97 0.16 -6.76
C GLY A 53 -21.00 1.20 -7.22
N ARG A 54 -20.85 1.76 -8.43
CA ARG A 54 -21.85 2.63 -9.06
C ARG A 54 -22.87 1.88 -9.92
N ALA A 55 -22.68 0.56 -10.13
CA ALA A 55 -23.63 -0.27 -10.85
C ALA A 55 -24.80 -0.68 -9.95
N GLY A 56 -26.01 -0.54 -10.47
CA GLY A 56 -27.26 -0.73 -9.75
C GLY A 56 -27.70 0.54 -8.99
N ARG A 57 -28.92 0.99 -9.24
CA ARG A 57 -29.53 2.08 -8.47
C ARG A 57 -30.31 1.51 -7.30
N PRO A 58 -29.92 1.80 -6.04
CA PRO A 58 -30.70 1.38 -4.87
C PRO A 58 -32.15 1.84 -5.04
N GLN A 59 -33.11 0.96 -4.70
CA GLN A 59 -34.57 1.17 -4.80
C GLN A 59 -35.19 1.13 -6.21
N PHE A 60 -34.41 1.26 -7.30
CA PHE A 60 -34.95 1.25 -8.66
C PHE A 60 -34.64 -0.05 -9.42
N ASP A 61 -33.44 -0.60 -9.22
CA ASP A 61 -32.97 -1.78 -9.96
C ASP A 61 -32.93 -3.00 -9.03
N LYS A 62 -33.32 -4.18 -9.56
CA LYS A 62 -33.22 -5.46 -8.82
C LYS A 62 -31.79 -5.99 -8.76
N PHE A 63 -30.99 -5.67 -9.76
CA PHE A 63 -29.57 -5.99 -9.88
C PHE A 63 -28.90 -4.90 -10.71
N GLY A 64 -27.57 -4.78 -10.59
CA GLY A 64 -26.74 -3.92 -11.42
C GLY A 64 -25.82 -4.75 -12.32
N GLU A 65 -25.40 -4.18 -13.45
CA GLU A 65 -24.49 -4.84 -14.38
C GLU A 65 -23.13 -4.11 -14.43
N GLY A 66 -22.05 -4.84 -14.17
CA GLY A 66 -20.68 -4.34 -14.32
C GLY A 66 -19.97 -5.07 -15.45
N ILE A 67 -19.51 -4.35 -16.46
CA ILE A 67 -18.80 -4.89 -17.62
C ILE A 67 -17.37 -4.35 -17.61
N ILE A 68 -16.38 -5.22 -17.74
CA ILE A 68 -14.97 -4.86 -17.91
C ILE A 68 -14.48 -5.31 -19.28
N ILE A 69 -13.88 -4.39 -20.03
CA ILE A 69 -13.27 -4.66 -21.33
C ILE A 69 -11.76 -4.50 -21.16
N THR A 70 -11.04 -5.62 -21.22
CA THR A 70 -9.59 -5.71 -21.03
C THR A 70 -8.96 -6.59 -22.09
N THR A 71 -7.63 -6.56 -22.18
CA THR A 71 -6.86 -7.53 -22.97
C THR A 71 -6.93 -8.93 -22.36
N HIS A 72 -6.80 -9.96 -23.21
CA HIS A 72 -6.99 -11.36 -22.80
C HIS A 72 -5.99 -11.81 -21.72
N ASP A 73 -4.76 -11.32 -21.79
CA ASP A 73 -3.70 -11.60 -20.81
C ASP A 73 -4.02 -11.07 -19.40
N LYS A 74 -4.89 -10.07 -19.27
CA LYS A 74 -5.29 -9.45 -18.00
C LYS A 74 -6.64 -9.94 -17.47
N LEU A 75 -7.38 -10.70 -18.26
CA LEU A 75 -8.72 -11.17 -17.89
C LEU A 75 -8.68 -12.01 -16.61
N SER A 76 -7.74 -12.97 -16.53
CA SER A 76 -7.56 -13.81 -15.34
C SER A 76 -7.23 -12.99 -14.10
N HIS A 77 -6.34 -12.00 -14.24
CA HIS A 77 -5.96 -11.09 -13.16
C HIS A 77 -7.17 -10.36 -12.55
N TYR A 78 -8.00 -9.73 -13.39
CA TYR A 78 -9.18 -9.01 -12.92
C TYR A 78 -10.27 -9.95 -12.38
N LEU A 79 -10.47 -11.12 -12.99
CA LEU A 79 -11.40 -12.12 -12.47
C LEU A 79 -10.98 -12.60 -11.08
N THR A 80 -9.72 -12.96 -10.89
CA THR A 80 -9.17 -13.35 -9.58
C THR A 80 -9.36 -12.22 -8.57
N LEU A 81 -9.03 -10.98 -8.91
CA LEU A 81 -9.18 -9.85 -8.00
C LEU A 81 -10.62 -9.57 -7.58
N LEU A 82 -11.60 -9.83 -8.46
CA LEU A 82 -13.03 -9.61 -8.17
C LEU A 82 -13.68 -10.79 -7.44
N THR A 83 -13.18 -12.01 -7.66
CA THR A 83 -13.81 -13.24 -7.14
C THR A 83 -13.11 -13.83 -5.93
N GLN A 84 -11.81 -13.61 -5.79
CA GLN A 84 -11.01 -14.12 -4.68
C GLN A 84 -10.81 -13.02 -3.64
N GLN A 85 -11.03 -13.37 -2.38
CA GLN A 85 -10.60 -12.57 -1.25
C GLN A 85 -9.08 -12.71 -1.09
N ASN A 86 -8.32 -11.97 -1.90
CA ASN A 86 -6.89 -11.89 -1.68
C ASN A 86 -6.64 -11.22 -0.33
N PRO A 87 -5.86 -11.84 0.57
CA PRO A 87 -5.52 -11.21 1.83
C PRO A 87 -4.75 -9.91 1.53
N ILE A 88 -5.13 -8.83 2.21
CA ILE A 88 -4.41 -7.57 2.13
C ILE A 88 -3.04 -7.78 2.79
N GLU A 89 -1.97 -7.50 2.04
CA GLU A 89 -0.60 -7.59 2.53
C GLU A 89 0.02 -6.19 2.71
N SER A 90 0.98 -6.08 3.62
CA SER A 90 1.65 -4.82 3.92
C SER A 90 2.73 -4.51 2.88
N GLN A 91 2.71 -3.30 2.33
CA GLN A 91 3.77 -2.76 1.46
C GLN A 91 4.79 -1.90 2.23
N PHE A 92 4.69 -1.87 3.57
CA PHE A 92 5.46 -0.95 4.41
C PHE A 92 6.98 -1.17 4.36
N LEU A 93 7.45 -2.36 3.97
CA LEU A 93 8.88 -2.66 3.83
C LEU A 93 9.57 -1.76 2.81
N GLU A 94 8.89 -1.41 1.71
CA GLU A 94 9.46 -0.55 0.66
C GLU A 94 9.69 0.87 1.15
N SER A 95 8.81 1.37 2.01
CA SER A 95 8.86 2.72 2.57
C SER A 95 9.45 2.78 3.98
N LEU A 96 9.98 1.68 4.50
CA LEU A 96 10.39 1.59 5.91
C LEU A 96 11.51 2.58 6.25
N ALA A 97 12.44 2.80 5.33
CA ALA A 97 13.55 3.73 5.52
C ALA A 97 13.06 5.17 5.74
N ASP A 98 12.16 5.65 4.87
CA ASP A 98 11.66 7.02 4.94
C ASP A 98 10.81 7.24 6.18
N ASN A 99 9.95 6.26 6.52
CA ASN A 99 9.13 6.33 7.72
C ASN A 99 9.98 6.25 9.00
N LEU A 100 11.02 5.41 9.04
CA LEU A 100 11.92 5.36 10.19
C LEU A 100 12.70 6.68 10.34
N ASN A 101 13.18 7.26 9.24
CA ASN A 101 13.81 8.58 9.25
C ASN A 101 12.85 9.66 9.78
N ALA A 102 11.57 9.59 9.43
CA ALA A 102 10.56 10.53 9.92
C ALA A 102 10.37 10.44 11.44
N GLU A 103 10.25 9.23 12.00
CA GLU A 103 10.14 9.05 13.46
C GLU A 103 11.41 9.49 14.20
N ILE A 104 12.59 9.24 13.63
CA ILE A 104 13.86 9.72 14.19
C ILE A 104 13.94 11.25 14.15
N ALA A 105 13.45 11.89 13.08
CA ALA A 105 13.40 13.34 12.96
C ALA A 105 12.40 13.98 13.94
N LEU A 106 11.27 13.31 14.21
CA LEU A 106 10.28 13.71 15.21
C LEU A 106 10.75 13.49 16.66
N GLY A 107 11.75 12.64 16.86
CA GLY A 107 12.27 12.28 18.18
C GLY A 107 11.42 11.25 18.93
N THR A 108 10.46 10.62 18.27
CA THR A 108 9.64 9.52 18.80
C THR A 108 10.42 8.20 18.86
N VAL A 109 11.42 8.04 18.00
CA VAL A 109 12.34 6.89 17.96
C VAL A 109 13.77 7.38 18.04
N THR A 110 14.49 7.00 19.09
CA THR A 110 15.86 7.44 19.37
C THR A 110 16.88 6.30 19.36
N ASN A 111 16.43 5.05 19.36
CA ASN A 111 17.30 3.88 19.39
C ASN A 111 16.63 2.65 18.75
N VAL A 112 17.41 1.58 18.56
CA VAL A 112 16.96 0.34 17.93
C VAL A 112 15.79 -0.31 18.69
N GLU A 113 15.81 -0.31 20.03
CA GLU A 113 14.75 -0.92 20.84
C GLU A 113 13.41 -0.20 20.63
N GLU A 114 13.42 1.14 20.64
CA GLU A 114 12.26 1.96 20.33
C GLU A 114 11.76 1.75 18.90
N ALA A 115 12.66 1.60 17.93
CA ALA A 115 12.30 1.31 16.54
C ALA A 115 11.64 -0.08 16.40
N VAL A 116 12.17 -1.10 17.09
CA VAL A 116 11.59 -2.46 17.12
C VAL A 116 10.19 -2.44 17.73
N LYS A 117 10.00 -1.65 18.80
CA LYS A 117 8.69 -1.43 19.42
C LYS A 117 7.76 -0.66 18.48
N TRP A 118 8.23 0.37 17.79
CA TRP A 118 7.47 1.12 16.82
C TRP A 118 6.93 0.23 15.69
N ILE A 119 7.77 -0.64 15.11
CA ILE A 119 7.33 -1.60 14.07
C ILE A 119 6.23 -2.52 14.61
N SER A 120 6.22 -2.86 15.90
CA SER A 120 5.16 -3.70 16.48
C SER A 120 3.76 -3.08 16.43
N TYR A 121 3.65 -1.76 16.28
CA TYR A 121 2.37 -1.06 16.09
C TYR A 121 1.91 -1.01 14.63
N THR A 122 2.73 -1.50 13.69
CA THR A 122 2.43 -1.41 12.26
C THR A 122 1.63 -2.61 11.74
N TYR A 123 0.92 -2.41 10.64
CA TYR A 123 0.27 -3.50 9.92
C TYR A 123 1.27 -4.55 9.39
N LEU A 124 2.51 -4.14 9.10
CA LEU A 124 3.58 -5.04 8.70
C LEU A 124 3.82 -6.13 9.75
N TYR A 125 3.91 -5.76 11.03
CA TYR A 125 4.11 -6.73 12.10
C TYR A 125 2.98 -7.76 12.19
N VAL A 126 1.73 -7.30 12.09
CA VAL A 126 0.56 -8.18 12.10
C VAL A 126 0.62 -9.18 10.94
N ARG A 127 0.96 -8.71 9.74
CA ARG A 127 1.04 -9.56 8.55
C ARG A 127 2.24 -10.51 8.54
N MET A 128 3.41 -10.08 9.02
CA MET A 128 4.58 -10.95 9.14
C MET A 128 4.30 -12.15 10.06
N ARG A 129 3.47 -11.99 11.09
CA ARG A 129 3.06 -13.10 11.96
C ARG A 129 1.96 -13.97 11.36
N ALA A 130 1.03 -13.37 10.63
CA ALA A 130 -0.07 -14.10 9.98
C ALA A 130 0.39 -14.90 8.75
N ASN A 131 1.35 -14.38 7.99
CA ASN A 131 1.84 -14.97 6.74
C ASN A 131 3.36 -14.75 6.55
N PRO A 132 4.21 -15.37 7.38
CA PRO A 132 5.66 -15.11 7.41
C PRO A 132 6.38 -15.38 6.07
N LEU A 133 5.91 -16.37 5.30
CA LEU A 133 6.53 -16.74 4.02
C LEU A 133 6.53 -15.61 3.00
N VAL A 134 5.47 -14.80 2.94
CA VAL A 134 5.37 -13.66 2.01
C VAL A 134 6.42 -12.60 2.29
N TYR A 135 6.87 -12.49 3.55
CA TYR A 135 7.89 -11.54 3.99
C TYR A 135 9.29 -12.16 4.02
N GLY A 136 9.50 -13.31 3.38
CA GLY A 136 10.79 -14.00 3.34
C GLY A 136 11.20 -14.68 4.66
N ILE A 137 10.26 -14.84 5.60
CA ILE A 137 10.52 -15.46 6.89
C ILE A 137 10.18 -16.96 6.80
N SER A 138 11.20 -17.81 6.94
CA SER A 138 10.99 -19.26 6.93
C SER A 138 10.18 -19.74 8.14
N HIS A 139 9.42 -20.82 8.00
CA HIS A 139 8.69 -21.43 9.11
C HIS A 139 9.59 -21.80 10.30
N LYS A 140 10.83 -22.24 10.04
CA LYS A 140 11.81 -22.55 11.09
C LYS A 140 12.20 -21.29 11.87
N ALA A 141 12.48 -20.20 11.17
CA ALA A 141 12.81 -18.92 11.79
C ALA A 141 11.63 -18.41 12.65
N TYR A 142 10.40 -18.50 12.14
CA TYR A 142 9.22 -18.10 12.90
C TYR A 142 8.97 -18.97 14.15
N GLN A 143 9.24 -20.27 14.09
CA GLN A 143 9.13 -21.15 15.25
C GLN A 143 10.14 -20.82 16.35
N MET A 144 11.35 -20.37 15.97
CA MET A 144 12.39 -19.96 16.91
C MET A 144 12.19 -18.55 17.47
N ASP A 145 11.51 -17.68 16.72
CA ASP A 145 11.22 -16.29 17.10
C ASP A 145 9.74 -15.95 16.78
N PRO A 146 8.77 -16.44 17.57
CA PRO A 146 7.34 -16.22 17.26
C PRO A 146 6.90 -14.76 17.40
N SER A 147 7.62 -13.97 18.20
CA SER A 147 7.41 -12.53 18.32
C SER A 147 8.13 -11.75 17.22
N LEU A 148 8.96 -12.38 16.39
CA LEU A 148 9.78 -11.74 15.34
C LEU A 148 10.66 -10.61 15.86
N GLU A 149 11.10 -10.68 17.11
CA GLU A 149 11.86 -9.61 17.76
C GLU A 149 13.25 -9.46 17.14
N LYS A 150 13.98 -10.57 16.98
CA LYS A 150 15.31 -10.56 16.36
C LYS A 150 15.22 -10.20 14.89
N HIS A 151 14.17 -10.66 14.21
CA HIS A 151 13.93 -10.31 12.82
C HIS A 151 13.72 -8.80 12.65
N ARG A 152 12.89 -8.17 13.50
CA ARG A 152 12.68 -6.71 13.48
C ARG A 152 13.94 -5.95 13.84
N GLU A 153 14.70 -6.41 14.83
CA GLU A 153 15.97 -5.80 15.22
C GLU A 153 16.94 -5.77 14.04
N GLN A 154 17.13 -6.91 13.38
CA GLN A 154 17.98 -7.01 12.19
C GLN A 154 17.52 -6.10 11.06
N LEU A 155 16.20 -6.02 10.83
CA LEU A 155 15.59 -5.14 9.84
C LEU A 155 15.87 -3.67 10.15
N VAL A 156 15.67 -3.25 11.40
CA VAL A 156 15.96 -1.88 11.87
C VAL A 156 17.43 -1.53 11.70
N ILE A 157 18.34 -2.44 12.08
CA ILE A 157 19.78 -2.23 11.94
C ILE A 157 20.16 -2.08 10.46
N GLU A 158 19.64 -2.92 9.58
CA GLU A 158 19.91 -2.82 8.14
C GLU A 158 19.42 -1.50 7.55
N VAL A 159 18.20 -1.08 7.91
CA VAL A 159 17.63 0.20 7.46
C VAL A 159 18.41 1.38 8.06
N GLY A 160 18.77 1.32 9.34
CA GLY A 160 19.57 2.32 10.02
C GLY A 160 20.93 2.52 9.35
N ARG A 161 21.61 1.43 8.96
CA ARG A 161 22.85 1.49 8.17
C ARG A 161 22.65 2.15 6.80
N LYS A 162 21.56 1.86 6.11
CA LYS A 162 21.23 2.49 4.82
C LYS A 162 21.01 4.00 4.99
N LEU A 163 20.26 4.41 6.02
CA LEU A 163 20.00 5.81 6.33
C LEU A 163 21.27 6.56 6.74
N ASP A 164 22.14 5.95 7.55
CA ASP A 164 23.42 6.56 7.94
C ASP A 164 24.36 6.71 6.74
N LYS A 165 24.45 5.70 5.88
CA LYS A 165 25.20 5.78 4.62
C LYS A 165 24.69 6.89 3.70
N ALA A 166 23.37 7.09 3.66
CA ALA A 166 22.73 8.19 2.93
C ALA A 166 22.84 9.56 3.65
N ARG A 167 23.46 9.61 4.84
CA ARG A 167 23.61 10.81 5.70
C ARG A 167 22.28 11.40 6.15
N MET A 168 21.23 10.59 6.21
CA MET A 168 19.91 10.99 6.70
C MET A 168 19.88 11.00 8.23
N ILE A 169 20.47 9.97 8.83
CA ILE A 169 20.67 9.87 10.27
C ILE A 169 22.14 9.67 10.59
N ARG A 170 22.49 9.74 11.88
CA ARG A 170 23.70 9.16 12.46
C ARG A 170 23.31 7.92 13.25
N PHE A 171 23.93 6.79 12.95
CA PHE A 171 23.66 5.54 13.65
C PHE A 171 24.91 5.02 14.37
N GLU A 172 24.88 4.99 15.70
CA GLU A 172 25.95 4.38 16.49
C GLU A 172 25.64 2.92 16.78
N GLU A 173 26.15 2.00 15.96
CA GLU A 173 25.84 0.57 16.05
C GLU A 173 26.18 -0.07 17.41
N ARG A 174 27.19 0.44 18.10
CA ARG A 174 27.62 -0.10 19.40
C ARG A 174 26.59 0.16 20.50
N THR A 175 25.96 1.33 20.47
CA THR A 175 25.02 1.79 21.49
C THR A 175 23.57 1.63 21.04
N GLY A 176 23.34 1.45 19.73
CA GLY A 176 22.02 1.33 19.13
C GLY A 176 21.29 2.66 18.98
N PHE A 177 21.96 3.80 19.19
CA PHE A 177 21.32 5.11 19.14
C PHE A 177 21.29 5.71 17.74
N PHE A 178 20.18 6.38 17.45
CA PHE A 178 19.96 7.19 16.26
C PHE A 178 20.02 8.67 16.61
N SER A 179 20.52 9.48 15.68
CA SER A 179 20.42 10.94 15.76
C SER A 179 20.07 11.49 14.39
N SER A 180 19.04 12.33 14.33
CA SER A 180 18.64 12.96 13.06
C SER A 180 19.68 13.98 12.59
N THR A 181 19.94 14.01 11.28
CA THR A 181 20.74 15.08 10.66
C THR A 181 19.83 16.15 10.06
N ASP A 182 20.38 17.31 9.70
CA ASP A 182 19.59 18.34 9.02
C ASP A 182 19.07 17.89 7.65
N LEU A 183 19.79 17.00 6.96
CA LEU A 183 19.31 16.36 5.73
C LEU A 183 18.11 15.45 6.01
N GLY A 184 18.20 14.61 7.03
CA GLY A 184 17.12 13.71 7.43
C GLY A 184 15.86 14.45 7.86
N ARG A 185 16.01 15.54 8.64
CA ARG A 185 14.91 16.44 8.99
C ARG A 185 14.26 17.07 7.76
N THR A 186 15.08 17.59 6.85
CA THR A 186 14.57 18.20 5.61
C THR A 186 13.78 17.18 4.79
N ALA A 187 14.32 15.99 4.57
CA ALA A 187 13.62 14.93 3.83
C ALA A 187 12.29 14.52 4.49
N SER A 188 12.27 14.39 5.82
CA SER A 188 11.04 14.11 6.57
C SER A 188 10.00 15.22 6.39
N HIS A 189 10.40 16.50 6.53
CA HIS A 189 9.48 17.63 6.42
C HIS A 189 8.93 17.84 5.01
N TYR A 190 9.69 17.48 3.98
CA TYR A 190 9.30 17.68 2.58
C TYR A 190 8.84 16.41 1.85
N TYR A 191 8.76 15.26 2.54
CA TYR A 191 8.41 13.96 1.96
C TYR A 191 9.27 13.61 0.73
N ILE A 192 10.61 13.70 0.89
CA ILE A 192 11.63 13.44 -0.14
C ILE A 192 12.36 12.13 0.11
#